data_AF-A0A2S1SUG7-F1
#
_entry.id   AF-A0A2S1SUG7-F1
#
_cell.length_a   1.000
_cell.length_b   1.000
_cell.length_c   1.000
_cell.angle_alpha   90.00
_cell.angle_beta   90.00
_cell.angle_gamma   90.00
#
_symmetry.space_group_name_H-M   'P 1'
#
loop_
_entity.id
_entity.type
_entity.pdbx_description
1 polymer ?
#
loop_
_entity_poly.entity_id
_entity_poly.type
_entity_poly.pdbx_seq_one_letter_code
_entity_poly.pdbx_strand_id
1 'polypeptide(L)'
;MDASSLAAIESVVKGGRAVMAADDTAVVDAVKETVRSGRTATFYLTRSQFDAVNAWYWTPNRMKQLGLEPVSDEEMARIREELGAEACGSAYSNRIKCPSGHVYGAFEFVKQGIEEHGLEATRTVFALKDTAVIRANPHQPVQCVECRRRLATPHYYVYWGYGCCVDLDDTSTAAFAARHR
;
A
#
# COMPACT_ATOMS: atom_id res chain seq x y z
N MET A 1 -18.31 -18.74 -13.94
CA MET A 1 -18.81 -17.42 -13.53
C MET A 1 -20.32 -17.55 -13.38
N ASP A 2 -20.86 -17.21 -12.23
CA ASP A 2 -22.30 -17.30 -11.94
C ASP A 2 -22.96 -15.92 -11.90
N ALA A 3 -24.28 -15.88 -11.81
CA ALA A 3 -25.06 -14.63 -11.80
C ALA A 3 -24.70 -13.72 -10.60
N SER A 4 -24.33 -14.31 -9.45
CA SER A 4 -23.87 -13.58 -8.27
C SER A 4 -22.55 -12.84 -8.54
N SER A 5 -21.62 -13.50 -9.23
CA SER A 5 -20.33 -12.92 -9.65
C SER A 5 -20.52 -11.74 -10.60
N LEU A 6 -21.47 -11.84 -11.54
CA LEU A 6 -21.78 -10.74 -12.47
C LEU A 6 -22.41 -9.55 -11.77
N ALA A 7 -23.32 -9.77 -10.81
CA ALA A 7 -23.92 -8.68 -10.02
C ALA A 7 -22.87 -7.94 -9.17
N ALA A 8 -21.89 -8.65 -8.62
CA ALA A 8 -20.77 -8.03 -7.92
C ALA A 8 -19.90 -7.17 -8.87
N ILE A 9 -19.62 -7.67 -10.09
CA ILE A 9 -18.89 -6.91 -11.12
C ILE A 9 -19.68 -5.66 -11.52
N GLU A 10 -20.98 -5.79 -11.78
CA GLU A 10 -21.84 -4.65 -12.10
C GLU A 10 -21.83 -3.59 -11.00
N SER A 11 -21.86 -4.00 -9.74
CA SER A 11 -21.77 -3.09 -8.59
C SER A 11 -20.43 -2.31 -8.59
N VAL A 12 -19.31 -3.01 -8.81
CA VAL A 12 -17.97 -2.38 -8.89
C VAL A 12 -17.92 -1.38 -10.06
N VAL A 13 -18.42 -1.77 -11.23
CA VAL A 13 -18.42 -0.92 -12.43
C VAL A 13 -19.33 0.30 -12.26
N LYS A 14 -20.53 0.11 -11.69
CA LYS A 14 -21.46 1.20 -11.36
C LYS A 14 -20.85 2.21 -10.38
N GLY A 15 -19.93 1.76 -9.52
CA GLY A 15 -19.11 2.61 -8.65
C GLY A 15 -18.02 3.42 -9.37
N GLY A 16 -17.97 3.41 -10.71
CA GLY A 16 -16.99 4.14 -11.52
C GLY A 16 -15.61 3.48 -11.57
N ARG A 17 -15.53 2.17 -11.29
CA ARG A 17 -14.28 1.39 -11.34
C ARG A 17 -14.24 0.51 -12.58
N ALA A 18 -13.04 0.17 -13.02
CA ALA A 18 -12.84 -0.78 -14.11
C ALA A 18 -12.55 -2.17 -13.54
N VAL A 19 -13.14 -3.20 -14.14
CA VAL A 19 -12.79 -4.60 -13.92
C VAL A 19 -12.12 -5.12 -15.19
N MET A 20 -10.91 -5.67 -15.06
CA MET A 20 -10.13 -6.20 -16.17
C MET A 20 -9.93 -7.70 -15.96
N ALA A 21 -10.27 -8.49 -16.97
CA ALA A 21 -9.96 -9.92 -17.02
C ALA A 21 -8.93 -10.15 -18.13
N ALA A 22 -7.76 -10.62 -17.77
CA ALA A 22 -6.65 -10.90 -18.68
C ALA A 22 -5.79 -12.04 -18.10
N ASP A 23 -4.85 -12.57 -18.88
CA ASP A 23 -3.86 -13.50 -18.35
C ASP A 23 -2.93 -12.82 -17.32
N ASP A 24 -2.25 -13.63 -16.52
CA ASP A 24 -1.38 -13.15 -15.44
C ASP A 24 -0.28 -12.21 -15.94
N THR A 25 0.26 -12.43 -17.14
CA THR A 25 1.34 -11.58 -17.69
C THR A 25 0.81 -10.20 -18.07
N ALA A 26 -0.32 -10.14 -18.75
CA ALA A 26 -0.97 -8.86 -19.09
C ALA A 26 -1.34 -8.05 -17.84
N VAL A 27 -1.85 -8.70 -16.79
CA VAL A 27 -2.14 -8.04 -15.50
C VAL A 27 -0.86 -7.49 -14.88
N VAL A 28 0.18 -8.31 -14.76
CA VAL A 28 1.48 -7.90 -14.17
C VAL A 28 2.11 -6.75 -14.95
N ASP A 29 2.07 -6.79 -16.29
CA ASP A 29 2.62 -5.72 -17.12
C ASP A 29 1.82 -4.41 -17.03
N ALA A 30 0.50 -4.49 -16.86
CA ALA A 30 -0.32 -3.30 -16.56
C ALA A 30 0.09 -2.65 -15.24
N VAL A 31 0.41 -3.44 -14.20
CA VAL A 31 0.92 -2.92 -12.93
C VAL A 31 2.29 -2.24 -13.13
N LYS A 32 3.24 -2.92 -13.80
CA LYS A 32 4.57 -2.38 -14.07
C LYS A 32 4.53 -1.05 -14.84
N GLU A 33 3.71 -0.99 -15.89
CA GLU A 33 3.53 0.20 -16.71
C GLU A 33 2.89 1.34 -15.91
N THR A 34 1.91 1.04 -15.07
CA THR A 34 1.30 2.04 -14.19
C THR A 34 2.32 2.61 -13.21
N VAL A 35 3.16 1.76 -12.62
CA VAL A 35 4.27 2.19 -11.76
C VAL A 35 5.23 3.09 -12.55
N ARG A 36 5.78 2.63 -13.68
CA ARG A 36 6.76 3.36 -14.51
C ARG A 36 6.24 4.68 -15.08
N SER A 37 4.95 4.77 -15.36
CA SER A 37 4.35 6.00 -15.90
C SER A 37 4.02 7.05 -14.82
N GLY A 38 4.32 6.77 -13.55
CA GLY A 38 4.00 7.66 -12.43
C GLY A 38 2.49 7.80 -12.16
N ARG A 39 1.64 6.99 -12.83
CA ARG A 39 0.18 7.03 -12.67
C ARG A 39 -0.25 6.30 -11.41
N THR A 40 -1.30 6.80 -10.77
CA THR A 40 -1.85 6.20 -9.55
C THR A 40 -2.94 5.19 -9.89
N ALA A 41 -2.85 3.98 -9.33
CA ALA A 41 -3.92 2.99 -9.36
C ALA A 41 -3.83 2.03 -8.17
N THR A 42 -4.95 1.38 -7.85
CA THR A 42 -5.00 0.26 -6.90
C THR A 42 -5.40 -0.99 -7.66
N PHE A 43 -4.59 -2.05 -7.54
CA PHE A 43 -4.82 -3.34 -8.15
C PHE A 43 -5.17 -4.37 -7.08
N TYR A 44 -6.24 -5.11 -7.33
CA TYR A 44 -6.63 -6.29 -6.55
C TYR A 44 -6.22 -7.51 -7.36
N LEU A 45 -5.24 -8.25 -6.86
CA LEU A 45 -4.49 -9.25 -7.58
C LEU A 45 -4.69 -10.63 -6.95
N THR A 46 -4.51 -11.68 -7.77
CA THR A 46 -4.26 -13.02 -7.22
C THR A 46 -2.92 -13.06 -6.49
N ARG A 47 -2.70 -14.11 -5.70
CA ARG A 47 -1.41 -14.38 -5.05
C ARG A 47 -0.25 -14.43 -6.05
N SER A 48 -0.42 -15.17 -7.15
CA SER A 48 0.62 -15.36 -8.17
C SER A 48 1.02 -14.03 -8.82
N GLN A 49 0.04 -13.21 -9.17
CA GLN A 49 0.26 -11.89 -9.76
C GLN A 49 0.97 -10.95 -8.78
N PHE A 50 0.55 -10.93 -7.52
CA PHE A 50 1.19 -10.13 -6.47
C PHE A 50 2.64 -10.51 -6.24
N ASP A 51 2.92 -11.81 -6.13
CA ASP A 51 4.28 -12.32 -5.94
C ASP A 51 5.17 -12.00 -7.15
N ALA A 52 4.63 -12.09 -8.38
CA ALA A 52 5.34 -11.71 -9.59
C ALA A 52 5.69 -10.20 -9.65
N VAL A 53 4.76 -9.32 -9.25
CA VAL A 53 5.04 -7.87 -9.17
C VAL A 53 6.08 -7.59 -8.10
N ASN A 54 5.96 -8.19 -6.91
CA ASN A 54 6.92 -7.96 -5.83
C ASN A 54 8.31 -8.49 -6.16
N ALA A 55 8.43 -9.65 -6.80
CA ALA A 55 9.71 -10.20 -7.24
C ALA A 55 10.42 -9.27 -8.23
N TRP A 56 9.66 -8.58 -9.10
CA TRP A 56 10.19 -7.57 -10.00
C TRP A 56 10.54 -6.27 -9.28
N TYR A 57 9.68 -5.79 -8.38
CA TYR A 57 9.77 -4.45 -7.82
C TYR A 57 10.69 -4.38 -6.60
N TRP A 58 10.53 -5.27 -5.62
CA TRP A 58 11.24 -5.24 -4.35
C TRP A 58 12.60 -5.94 -4.43
N THR A 59 13.59 -5.21 -4.93
CA THR A 59 14.99 -5.64 -4.83
C THR A 59 15.61 -5.22 -3.49
N PRO A 60 16.63 -5.92 -2.98
CA PRO A 60 17.34 -5.50 -1.76
C PRO A 60 17.86 -4.06 -1.83
N ASN A 61 18.35 -3.64 -3.01
CA ASN A 61 18.80 -2.27 -3.22
C ASN A 61 17.65 -1.26 -3.09
N ARG A 62 16.48 -1.58 -3.66
CA ARG A 62 15.29 -0.72 -3.57
C ARG A 62 14.78 -0.62 -2.12
N MET A 63 14.72 -1.73 -1.40
CA MET A 63 14.33 -1.74 0.01
C MET A 63 15.28 -0.87 0.85
N LYS A 64 16.60 -0.98 0.62
CA LYS A 64 17.60 -0.14 1.27
C LYS A 64 17.44 1.34 0.92
N GLN A 65 17.24 1.68 -0.36
CA GLN A 65 17.04 3.06 -0.83
C GLN A 65 15.83 3.71 -0.16
N LEU A 66 14.76 2.95 0.06
CA LEU A 66 13.52 3.42 0.67
C LEU A 66 13.52 3.33 2.20
N GLY A 67 14.60 2.82 2.81
CA GLY A 67 14.70 2.65 4.26
C GLY A 67 13.67 1.67 4.82
N LEU A 68 13.27 0.66 4.04
CA LEU A 68 12.35 -0.37 4.50
C LEU A 68 13.08 -1.32 5.46
N GLU A 69 12.56 -1.43 6.67
CA GLU A 69 13.03 -2.33 7.71
C GLU A 69 11.90 -3.29 8.12
N PRO A 70 12.20 -4.51 8.58
CA PRO A 70 11.20 -5.39 9.16
C PRO A 70 10.44 -4.67 10.28
N VAL A 71 9.11 -4.82 10.31
CA VAL A 71 8.30 -4.42 11.46
C VAL A 71 8.56 -5.42 12.58
N SER A 72 8.90 -4.93 13.77
CA SER A 72 9.26 -5.80 14.89
C SER A 72 8.04 -6.56 15.41
N ASP A 73 8.27 -7.69 16.08
CA ASP A 73 7.20 -8.49 16.67
C ASP A 73 6.42 -7.68 17.72
N GLU A 74 7.08 -6.79 18.46
CA GLU A 74 6.43 -5.89 19.42
C GLU A 74 5.53 -4.87 18.73
N GLU A 75 5.97 -4.28 17.62
CA GLU A 75 5.15 -3.33 16.85
C GLU A 75 3.95 -4.04 16.21
N MET A 76 4.14 -5.26 15.69
CA MET A 76 3.06 -6.09 15.16
C MET A 76 2.04 -6.48 16.26
N ALA A 77 2.52 -6.83 17.45
CA ALA A 77 1.66 -7.12 18.60
C ALA A 77 0.84 -5.89 19.00
N ARG A 78 1.46 -4.71 19.07
CA ARG A 78 0.75 -3.45 19.36
C ARG A 78 -0.30 -3.11 18.30
N ILE A 79 -0.01 -3.30 17.01
CA ILE A 79 -1.02 -3.12 15.95
C ILE A 79 -2.22 -4.05 16.17
N ARG A 80 -1.97 -5.32 16.51
CA ARG A 80 -3.03 -6.30 16.78
C ARG A 80 -3.86 -5.92 18.01
N GLU A 81 -3.20 -5.61 19.12
CA GLU A 81 -3.84 -5.40 20.42
C GLU A 81 -4.55 -4.04 20.51
N GLU A 82 -3.89 -2.96 20.06
CA GLU A 82 -4.42 -1.60 20.22
C GLU A 82 -5.35 -1.21 19.06
N LEU A 83 -5.08 -1.68 17.84
CA LEU A 83 -5.81 -1.27 16.64
C LEU A 83 -6.77 -2.35 16.14
N GLY A 84 -6.69 -3.58 16.67
CA GLY A 84 -7.56 -4.69 16.26
C GLY A 84 -7.41 -5.06 14.79
N ALA A 85 -6.27 -4.76 14.17
CA ALA A 85 -5.92 -5.09 12.80
C ALA A 85 -4.87 -6.19 12.80
N GLU A 86 -5.16 -7.31 12.15
CA GLU A 86 -4.22 -8.44 12.09
C GLU A 86 -3.52 -8.48 10.74
N ALA A 87 -2.21 -8.25 10.74
CA ALA A 87 -1.37 -8.52 9.59
C ALA A 87 -0.76 -9.93 9.74
N CYS A 88 -1.15 -10.89 8.88
CA CYS A 88 -0.64 -12.26 8.93
C CYS A 88 0.71 -12.40 8.18
N GLY A 89 1.83 -12.46 8.89
CA GLY A 89 3.17 -12.68 8.31
C GLY A 89 4.11 -11.48 8.42
N SER A 90 5.25 -11.55 7.74
CA SER A 90 6.28 -10.50 7.81
C SER A 90 5.83 -9.22 7.10
N ALA A 91 6.02 -8.08 7.77
CA ALA A 91 5.81 -6.76 7.21
C ALA A 91 7.11 -5.95 7.23
N TYR A 92 7.22 -5.00 6.31
CA TYR A 92 8.31 -4.05 6.20
C TYR A 92 7.75 -2.63 6.11
N SER A 93 8.41 -1.68 6.76
CA SER A 93 8.02 -0.27 6.71
C SER A 93 9.23 0.62 6.89
N ASN A 94 9.18 1.83 6.32
CA ASN A 94 10.16 2.86 6.60
C ASN A 94 9.76 3.67 7.82
N ARG A 95 10.74 4.29 8.49
CA ARG A 95 10.50 5.15 9.65
C ARG A 95 10.75 6.61 9.30
N ILE A 96 9.75 7.45 9.57
CA ILE A 96 9.83 8.89 9.28
C ILE A 96 9.90 9.65 10.59
N LYS A 97 11.04 10.29 10.83
CA LYS A 97 11.24 11.12 12.03
C LYS A 97 10.54 12.47 11.86
N CYS A 98 9.56 12.73 12.71
CA CYS A 98 8.91 14.03 12.81
C CYS A 98 9.82 15.02 13.56
N PRO A 99 9.83 16.33 13.19
CA PRO A 99 10.48 17.36 14.00
C PRO A 99 9.99 17.46 15.45
N SER A 100 8.80 16.94 15.79
CA SER A 100 8.33 16.86 17.19
C SER A 100 9.07 15.82 18.03
N GLY A 101 9.86 14.95 17.41
CA GLY A 101 10.50 13.81 18.07
C GLY A 101 9.77 12.48 17.83
N HIS A 102 8.49 12.51 17.48
CA HIS A 102 7.71 11.32 17.13
C HIS A 102 8.26 10.61 15.89
N VAL A 103 8.13 9.28 15.85
CA VAL A 103 8.46 8.48 14.66
C VAL A 103 7.18 7.94 14.06
N TYR A 104 6.99 8.13 12.75
CA TYR A 104 5.89 7.53 12.01
C TYR A 104 6.39 6.24 11.36
N GLY A 105 5.78 5.10 11.69
CA GLY A 105 6.06 3.78 11.15
C GLY A 105 4.80 2.99 10.81
N ALA A 106 4.87 1.67 10.94
CA ALA A 106 3.77 0.79 10.58
C ALA A 106 2.56 0.99 11.49
N PHE A 107 2.78 1.17 12.81
CA PHE A 107 1.70 1.44 13.75
C PHE A 107 0.91 2.70 13.39
N GLU A 108 1.60 3.82 13.15
CA GLU A 108 0.96 5.09 12.79
C GLU A 108 0.27 5.01 11.44
N PHE A 109 0.85 4.27 10.49
CA PHE A 109 0.23 4.02 9.19
C PHE A 109 -1.11 3.30 9.31
N VAL A 110 -1.16 2.20 10.08
CA VAL A 110 -2.41 1.45 10.30
C VAL A 110 -3.41 2.31 11.06
N LYS A 111 -2.96 3.03 12.10
CA LYS A 111 -3.81 3.94 12.87
C LYS A 111 -4.43 5.02 11.99
N GLN A 112 -3.62 5.67 11.14
CA GLN A 112 -4.12 6.68 10.21
C GLN A 112 -5.12 6.08 9.21
N GLY A 113 -4.85 4.87 8.69
CA GLY A 113 -5.80 4.17 7.82
C GLY A 113 -7.16 3.91 8.49
N ILE A 114 -7.17 3.56 9.78
CA ILE A 114 -8.39 3.40 10.57
C ILE A 114 -9.11 4.73 10.77
N GLU A 115 -8.37 5.82 11.07
CA GLU A 115 -8.94 7.16 11.22
C GLU A 115 -9.57 7.66 9.91
N GLU A 116 -8.97 7.35 8.75
CA GLU A 116 -9.40 7.83 7.43
C GLU A 116 -10.51 6.98 6.80
N HIS A 117 -10.49 5.67 7.00
CA HIS A 117 -11.36 4.72 6.30
C HIS A 117 -12.30 3.94 7.22
N GLY A 118 -12.11 4.06 8.53
CA GLY A 118 -12.81 3.25 9.52
C GLY A 118 -12.14 1.90 9.75
N LEU A 119 -12.38 1.36 10.94
CA LEU A 119 -11.81 0.10 11.41
C LEU A 119 -12.22 -1.09 10.53
N GLU A 120 -13.51 -1.18 10.19
CA GLU A 120 -14.04 -2.31 9.42
C GLU A 120 -13.49 -2.38 7.99
N ALA A 121 -13.34 -1.22 7.32
CA ALA A 121 -12.72 -1.18 6.00
C ALA A 121 -11.25 -1.62 6.07
N THR A 122 -10.52 -1.14 7.08
CA THR A 122 -9.11 -1.50 7.29
C THR A 122 -8.96 -2.98 7.58
N ARG A 123 -9.79 -3.54 8.47
CA ARG A 123 -9.84 -4.97 8.76
C ARG A 123 -10.14 -5.80 7.53
N THR A 124 -11.10 -5.35 6.71
CA THR A 124 -11.48 -6.07 5.49
C THR A 124 -10.30 -6.22 4.55
N VAL A 125 -9.49 -5.17 4.36
CA VAL A 125 -8.28 -5.23 3.51
C VAL A 125 -7.27 -6.24 4.05
N PHE A 126 -7.01 -6.24 5.36
CA PHE A 126 -6.09 -7.20 5.97
C PHE A 126 -6.63 -8.63 6.01
N ALA A 127 -7.95 -8.80 6.00
CA ALA A 127 -8.62 -10.11 6.02
C ALA A 127 -8.79 -10.75 4.64
N LEU A 128 -8.39 -10.07 3.55
CA LEU A 128 -8.42 -10.65 2.20
C LEU A 128 -7.47 -11.86 2.13
N LYS A 129 -8.04 -13.06 1.98
CA LYS A 129 -7.26 -14.31 1.95
C LYS A 129 -6.75 -14.64 0.54
N ASP A 130 -7.63 -14.48 -0.45
CA ASP A 130 -7.36 -14.88 -1.84
C ASP A 130 -7.04 -13.69 -2.75
N THR A 131 -7.05 -12.48 -2.18
CA THR A 131 -6.80 -11.22 -2.91
C THR A 131 -5.68 -10.48 -2.22
N ALA A 132 -4.68 -10.06 -2.98
CA ALA A 132 -3.64 -9.16 -2.53
C ALA A 132 -3.80 -7.78 -3.18
N VAL A 133 -3.31 -6.74 -2.53
CA VAL A 133 -3.50 -5.35 -2.96
C VAL A 133 -2.16 -4.71 -3.29
N ILE A 134 -2.04 -4.14 -4.50
CA ILE A 134 -0.93 -3.26 -4.85
C ILE A 134 -1.45 -1.86 -5.13
N ARG A 135 -0.91 -0.88 -4.43
CA ARG A 135 -1.09 0.53 -4.76
C ARG A 135 0.12 1.01 -5.57
N ALA A 136 -0.11 1.35 -6.83
CA ALA A 136 0.88 1.96 -7.69
C ALA A 136 0.83 3.49 -7.54
N ASN A 137 1.99 4.11 -7.32
CA ASN A 137 2.18 5.54 -7.10
C ASN A 137 1.13 6.15 -6.14
N PRO A 138 0.89 5.58 -4.95
CA PRO A 138 -0.11 6.10 -4.05
C PRO A 138 0.29 7.49 -3.55
N HIS A 139 -0.64 8.44 -3.67
CA HIS A 139 -0.56 9.68 -2.92
C HIS A 139 -1.23 9.48 -1.56
N GLN A 140 -0.43 9.26 -0.52
CA GLN A 140 -0.92 9.20 0.86
C GLN A 140 -0.21 10.25 1.70
N PRO A 141 -0.93 11.30 2.16
CA PRO A 141 -0.33 12.30 3.02
C PRO A 141 0.04 11.62 4.34
N VAL A 142 1.30 11.73 4.74
CA VAL A 142 1.73 11.23 6.05
C VAL A 142 1.48 12.34 7.07
N GLN A 143 0.69 12.08 8.09
CA GLN A 143 0.43 13.05 9.15
C GLN A 143 0.96 12.55 10.49
N CYS A 144 1.81 13.36 11.15
CA CYS A 144 2.25 13.03 12.50
C CYS A 144 1.06 13.07 13.47
N VAL A 145 0.84 11.98 14.20
CA VAL A 145 -0.29 11.85 15.14
C VAL A 145 -0.22 12.81 16.33
N GLU A 146 0.99 13.23 16.73
CA GLU A 146 1.17 14.16 17.85
C GLU A 146 0.99 15.62 17.45
N CYS A 147 1.78 16.09 16.48
CA CYS A 147 1.81 17.52 16.13
C CYS A 147 0.94 17.87 14.91
N ARG A 148 0.27 16.88 14.30
CA ARG A 148 -0.61 16.99 13.12
C ARG A 148 0.04 17.58 11.87
N ARG A 149 1.38 17.73 11.86
CA ARG A 149 2.14 18.19 10.70
C ARG A 149 2.13 17.14 9.59
N ARG A 150 1.93 17.59 8.34
CA ARG A 150 2.17 16.76 7.16
C ARG A 150 3.67 16.57 6.97
N LEU A 151 4.11 15.31 6.90
CA LEU A 151 5.50 14.96 6.66
C LEU A 151 5.76 14.93 5.15
N ALA A 152 6.90 15.51 4.73
CA ALA A 152 7.27 15.59 3.33
C ALA A 152 7.72 14.23 2.76
N THR A 153 8.24 13.36 3.62
CA THR A 153 8.69 12.02 3.25
C THR A 153 7.49 11.09 3.12
N PRO A 154 7.35 10.33 2.02
CA PRO A 154 6.32 9.32 1.88
C PRO A 154 6.58 8.11 2.80
N HIS A 155 5.50 7.49 3.26
CA HIS A 155 5.55 6.23 4.00
C HIS A 155 5.33 5.05 3.04
N TYR A 156 6.15 4.02 3.20
CA TYR A 156 6.06 2.76 2.49
C TYR A 156 5.77 1.65 3.49
N TYR A 157 4.75 0.86 3.18
CA TYR A 157 4.37 -0.32 3.94
C TYR A 157 4.21 -1.49 2.97
N VAL A 158 4.87 -2.60 3.30
CA VAL A 158 4.79 -3.83 2.53
C VAL A 158 4.48 -4.96 3.49
N TYR A 159 3.46 -5.72 3.14
CA TYR A 159 2.94 -6.84 3.88
C TYR A 159 2.62 -7.96 2.89
N TRP A 160 2.58 -9.21 3.36
CA TRP A 160 2.34 -10.39 2.53
C TRP A 160 1.14 -10.25 1.59
N GLY A 161 0.07 -9.54 1.94
CA GLY A 161 -1.10 -9.29 1.09
C GLY A 161 -1.33 -7.84 0.64
N TYR A 162 -0.41 -6.92 0.95
CA TYR A 162 -0.57 -5.49 0.66
C TYR A 162 0.79 -4.84 0.37
N GLY A 163 0.91 -4.05 -0.70
CA GLY A 163 2.15 -3.34 -1.00
C GLY A 163 1.96 -2.02 -1.73
N CYS A 164 2.97 -1.15 -1.63
CA CYS A 164 3.03 0.12 -2.35
C CYS A 164 4.21 0.13 -3.32
N CYS A 165 3.94 0.23 -4.62
CA CYS A 165 4.98 0.42 -5.64
C CYS A 165 5.00 1.88 -6.08
N VAL A 166 6.17 2.48 -6.22
CA VAL A 166 6.35 3.86 -6.69
C VAL A 166 7.42 3.91 -7.78
N ASP A 167 7.28 4.84 -8.71
CA ASP A 167 8.38 5.19 -9.58
C ASP A 167 9.48 5.88 -8.77
N LEU A 168 10.71 5.37 -8.86
CA LEU A 168 11.87 5.95 -8.18
C LEU A 168 12.72 6.82 -9.10
N ASP A 169 12.57 6.70 -10.41
CA ASP A 169 13.35 7.47 -11.37
C ASP A 169 12.89 8.95 -11.39
N ASP A 170 11.70 9.24 -10.84
CA ASP A 170 11.13 10.57 -10.65
C ASP A 170 11.21 11.08 -9.18
N THR A 171 11.93 10.38 -8.30
CA THR A 171 12.07 10.76 -6.87
C THR A 171 13.07 11.89 -6.60
N SER A 172 13.37 12.72 -7.60
CA SER A 172 13.79 14.07 -7.24
C SER A 172 12.68 14.65 -6.35
N THR A 173 12.99 14.92 -5.09
CA THR A 173 12.03 15.49 -4.11
C THR A 173 11.33 16.73 -4.67
N ALA A 174 11.94 17.40 -5.66
CA ALA A 174 11.36 18.47 -6.45
C ALA A 174 10.20 18.03 -7.37
N ALA A 175 10.30 16.92 -8.12
CA ALA A 175 9.26 16.49 -9.05
C ALA A 175 8.03 15.91 -8.33
N PHE A 176 8.24 15.12 -7.27
CA PHE A 176 7.16 14.66 -6.39
C PHE A 176 6.45 15.85 -5.70
N ALA A 177 7.20 16.81 -5.17
CA ALA A 177 6.61 18.01 -4.56
C ALA A 177 5.94 18.97 -5.56
N ALA A 178 6.41 19.02 -6.82
CA ALA A 178 5.87 19.92 -7.85
C ALA A 178 4.57 19.41 -8.48
N ARG A 179 4.36 18.09 -8.57
CA ARG A 179 3.11 17.51 -9.12
C ARG A 179 1.94 17.52 -8.14
N HIS A 180 2.20 17.80 -6.86
CA HIS A 180 1.23 17.63 -5.78
C HIS A 180 1.06 18.89 -4.91
N ARG A 181 1.28 20.07 -5.51
CA ARG A 181 0.85 21.37 -4.97
C ARG A 181 -0.55 21.74 -5.48
#